data_AF-A0A529NF73-F1
#
_entry.id   AF-A0A529NF73-F1
#
_cell.length_a   1.000
_cell.length_b   1.000
_cell.length_c   1.000
_cell.angle_alpha   90.00
_cell.angle_beta   90.00
_cell.angle_gamma   90.00
#
_symmetry.space_group_name_H-M   'P 1'
#
loop_
_entity.id
_entity.type
_entity.pdbx_description
1 polymer ?
#
loop_
_entity_poly.entity_id
_entity_poly.type
_entity_poly.pdbx_seq_one_letter_code
_entity_poly.pdbx_strand_id
1 'polypeptide(L)' 'MKRFKPTLSHLSRRTFLQATAAFGGASALGLRGAYSQEPEKPAEIIVRAWGG' A
#
# COMPACT_ATOMS: atom_id res chain seq x y z
N MET A 1 -0.19 -25.39 -35.96
CA MET A 1 0.16 -24.91 -34.60
C MET A 1 -1.12 -24.42 -33.92
N LYS A 2 -1.57 -25.05 -32.82
CA LYS A 2 -2.79 -24.62 -32.12
C LYS A 2 -2.44 -23.51 -31.12
N ARG A 3 -3.01 -22.31 -31.31
CA ARG A 3 -2.77 -21.14 -30.48
C ARG A 3 -3.61 -21.26 -29.20
N PHE A 4 -2.96 -21.46 -28.06
CA PHE A 4 -3.61 -21.47 -26.75
C PHE A 4 -4.09 -20.04 -26.43
N LYS A 5 -5.39 -19.83 -26.33
CA LYS A 5 -5.98 -18.61 -25.77
C LYS A 5 -6.49 -18.97 -24.38
N PRO A 6 -5.87 -18.49 -23.29
CA PRO A 6 -6.38 -18.77 -21.96
C PRO A 6 -7.71 -18.02 -21.82
N THR A 7 -8.81 -18.74 -21.89
CA THR A 7 -10.11 -18.19 -21.52
C THR A 7 -10.11 -18.06 -20.01
N LEU A 8 -10.11 -16.82 -19.50
CA LEU A 8 -10.29 -16.47 -18.08
C LEU A 8 -11.74 -16.77 -17.61
N SER A 9 -12.35 -17.84 -18.10
CA SER A 9 -13.75 -18.22 -17.86
C SER A 9 -13.99 -18.77 -16.45
N HIS A 10 -12.93 -18.98 -15.67
CA HIS A 10 -12.99 -19.62 -14.35
C HIS A 10 -12.69 -18.69 -13.17
N LEU A 11 -12.57 -17.37 -13.42
CA LEU A 11 -12.31 -16.38 -12.37
C LEU A 11 -13.60 -15.64 -12.07
N SER A 12 -14.29 -16.06 -11.01
CA SER A 12 -15.51 -15.38 -10.59
C SER A 12 -15.18 -13.98 -10.08
N ARG A 13 -16.02 -12.99 -10.44
CA ARG A 13 -15.87 -11.61 -9.96
C ARG A 13 -15.79 -11.53 -8.44
N ARG A 14 -16.53 -12.39 -7.75
CA ARG A 14 -16.52 -12.48 -6.28
C ARG A 14 -15.15 -12.91 -5.76
N THR A 15 -14.55 -13.95 -6.34
CA THR A 15 -13.22 -14.44 -5.95
C THR A 15 -12.15 -13.37 -6.18
N PHE A 16 -12.23 -12.66 -7.32
CA PHE A 16 -11.32 -11.55 -7.62
C PHE A 16 -11.45 -10.44 -6.57
N LEU A 17 -12.66 -9.94 -6.33
CA LEU A 17 -12.90 -8.86 -5.38
C LEU A 17 -12.53 -9.24 -3.94
N GLN A 18 -12.78 -10.49 -3.53
CA GLN A 18 -12.36 -11.01 -2.23
C GLN A 18 -10.84 -11.05 -2.09
N ALA A 19 -10.13 -11.53 -3.12
CA ALA A 19 -8.68 -11.56 -3.12
C ALA A 19 -8.09 -10.13 -3.06
N THR A 20 -8.61 -9.20 -3.86
CA THR A 20 -8.17 -7.79 -3.84
C THR A 20 -8.48 -7.12 -2.51
N ALA A 21 -9.65 -7.37 -1.92
CA ALA A 21 -10.01 -6.81 -0.62
C ALA A 21 -9.14 -7.37 0.51
N ALA A 22 -8.80 -8.66 0.48
CA ALA A 22 -7.89 -9.27 1.46
C ALA A 22 -6.47 -8.71 1.34
N PHE A 23 -5.95 -8.58 0.11
CA PHE A 23 -4.63 -7.99 -0.13
C PHE A 23 -4.58 -6.50 0.24
N GLY A 24 -5.59 -5.73 -0.18
CA GLY A 24 -5.73 -4.32 0.15
C GLY A 24 -5.89 -4.10 1.66
N GLY A 25 -6.74 -4.90 2.31
CA GLY A 25 -6.93 -4.86 3.76
C GLY A 25 -5.67 -5.21 4.54
N ALA A 26 -4.95 -6.26 4.14
CA ALA A 26 -3.66 -6.63 4.76
C ALA A 26 -2.61 -5.52 4.60
N SER A 27 -2.54 -4.88 3.42
CA SER A 27 -1.63 -3.76 3.18
C SER A 27 -1.98 -2.53 4.04
N ALA A 28 -3.28 -2.25 4.23
CA ALA A 28 -3.74 -1.16 5.08
C ALA A 28 -3.46 -1.42 6.57
N LEU A 29 -3.56 -2.67 7.02
CA LEU A 29 -3.24 -3.06 8.40
C LEU A 29 -1.74 -3.02 8.69
N GLY A 30 -0.88 -3.37 7.72
CA GLY A 30 0.57 -3.26 7.85
C GLY A 30 1.09 -1.81 7.85
N LEU A 31 0.36 -0.89 7.22
CA LEU A 31 0.73 0.53 7.15
C LEU A 31 0.08 1.40 8.24
N ARG A 32 -0.84 0.85 9.05
CA ARG A 32 -1.58 1.60 10.08
C ARG A 32 -0.67 2.20 11.16
N GLY A 33 0.53 1.64 11.37
CA GLY A 33 1.54 2.13 12.32
C GLY A 33 2.66 2.96 11.72
N ALA A 34 2.80 3.01 10.38
CA ALA A 34 3.94 3.66 9.73
C ALA A 34 3.78 5.19 9.60
N TYR A 35 2.54 5.70 9.69
CA TYR A 35 2.23 7.13 9.56
C TYR A 35 1.99 7.85 10.90
N SER A 36 2.03 7.12 12.02
CA SER A 36 1.81 7.66 13.37
C SER A 36 3.06 7.65 14.25
N GLN A 37 4.24 7.37 13.65
CA GLN A 37 5.50 7.70 14.30
C GLN A 37 5.64 9.21 14.28
N GLU A 38 5.28 9.85 15.39
CA GLU A 38 5.72 11.21 15.65
C GLU A 38 7.25 11.18 15.63
N PRO A 39 7.90 11.94 14.73
CA PRO A 39 9.36 11.93 14.64
C PRO A 39 9.91 12.34 16.01
N GLU A 40 10.96 11.67 16.47
CA GLU A 40 11.63 12.07 17.72
C GLU A 40 11.90 13.57 17.65
N LYS A 41 11.32 14.31 18.62
CA LYS A 41 11.48 15.75 18.70
C LYS A 41 12.97 16.04 18.62
N PRO A 42 13.45 16.77 17.59
CA PRO A 42 14.86 17.01 17.44
C PRO A 42 15.34 17.68 18.71
N ALA A 43 16.37 17.10 19.34
CA ALA A 43 16.92 17.60 20.60
C ALA A 43 17.41 19.05 20.48
N GLU A 44 17.65 19.49 19.24
CA GLU A 44 18.08 20.83 18.88
C GLU A 44 17.12 21.45 17.86
N ILE A 45 16.71 22.69 18.12
CA ILE A 45 15.96 23.50 17.16
C ILE A 45 16.92 23.83 16.02
N ILE A 46 16.73 23.22 14.85
CA ILE A 46 17.45 23.63 13.64
C ILE A 46 16.86 24.95 13.17
N VAL A 47 17.42 26.06 13.63
CA VAL A 47 17.13 27.37 13.06
C VAL A 47 17.68 27.36 11.65
N ARG A 48 16.82 27.12 10.65
CA ARG A 48 17.14 27.52 9.29
C ARG A 48 17.23 29.03 9.30
N ALA A 49 18.46 29.55 9.25
CA ALA A 49 18.68 30.94 8.89
C ALA A 49 18.09 31.12 7.48
N TRP A 50 16.89 31.68 7.39
CA TRP A 50 16.39 32.21 6.15
C TRP A 50 17.24 33.45 5.88
N GLY A 51 18.33 33.26 5.14
CA GLY A 51 19.23 34.34 4.78
C GLY A 51 18.49 35.41 4.00
N GLY A 52 18.65 36.67 4.43
CA GLY A 52 18.07 37.88 3.82
C GLY A 52 17.90 38.98 4.86
#